data_AF-A0A401INA2-F1
#
_entry.id   AF-A0A401INA2-F1
#
_cell.length_a   1.000
_cell.length_b   1.000
_cell.length_c   1.000
_cell.angle_alpha   90.00
_cell.angle_beta   90.00
_cell.angle_gamma   90.00
#
_symmetry.space_group_name_H-M   'P 1'
#
loop_
_entity.id
_entity.type
_entity.pdbx_description
1 polymer ?
#
loop_
_entity_poly.entity_id
_entity_poly.type
_entity_poly.pdbx_seq_one_letter_code
_entity_poly.pdbx_strand_id
1 'polypeptide(L)'
;MTNELIYEISTLLLVLGASRINYRQLRNSWVKQQALLLGKQQELILETQTLKNNLTNVVETNESLTQNNHQLKQSLSEITQNLTTLQGKVSELDQQKINLSNNLKQEQDKVISLQQTATSLEQKQEKLQTEYQQQVSSLQKQLDSLQREKEQTFNQLQQETRKATATQQQVNSLTQQLESEKQLITNLETQVKTVEQEKVTFAKELESQVNSLTQQLDSEKQLITNLETQVKTVEQEKVTFAKELESQVNSLTQQLDSEKQLITNLETQVKTVEQEKVTVTKELESQVNSLTQQLDSEKQLITSLETQVKTVEQEKVTVTKELESQVNSLTQQLDSEKQLITSLETQVKTVEQEKVTVTKELESQVNSLTQQLESEKQLITSLKTQVKTVEQEKVTVTKELEEQVNSLTKEKDKLETKLRKIETTETKSPPKSEALVSTKASEEIKVSLTPKSEAKVETKVVEEIPVSIPQKVETKVIEKEDEIVIPVTEKVETEKKVSQKDDKKKEEESQETVKNEHVLTGKKIVIAGSLSQINRDEARILLQKLRATITTSLSSKTHYIVVGKEPGDKLKKAQKLGIPQLTESEFVELLK
;
A
#
# COMPACT_ATOMS: atom_id res chain seq x y z
N MET A 1 188.07 189.12 -83.21
CA MET A 1 189.44 189.68 -83.22
C MET A 1 189.69 190.28 -84.59
N THR A 2 190.62 191.26 -84.68
CA THR A 2 191.28 191.76 -85.91
C THR A 2 190.34 192.39 -86.98
N ASN A 3 190.66 193.53 -87.60
CA ASN A 3 191.82 193.88 -88.46
C ASN A 3 191.80 193.03 -89.76
N GLU A 4 192.11 193.56 -90.95
CA GLU A 4 192.85 194.79 -91.31
C GLU A 4 192.00 195.80 -92.12
N LEU A 5 192.23 197.12 -92.01
CA LEU A 5 193.20 197.94 -92.80
C LEU A 5 192.99 197.81 -94.33
N ILE A 6 192.61 198.90 -95.02
CA ILE A 6 193.52 199.77 -95.82
C ILE A 6 194.13 198.97 -97.00
N TYR A 7 193.85 199.27 -98.28
CA TYR A 7 194.15 200.57 -98.93
C TYR A 7 193.28 200.89 -100.18
N GLU A 8 191.94 200.98 -100.08
CA GLU A 8 191.13 201.57 -101.19
C GLU A 8 190.01 202.52 -100.71
N ILE A 9 190.38 203.33 -99.72
CA ILE A 9 189.78 204.66 -99.55
C ILE A 9 190.26 205.55 -100.71
N SER A 10 189.38 206.34 -101.33
CA SER A 10 189.59 207.78 -101.62
C SER A 10 188.56 208.37 -102.60
N THR A 11 188.32 207.71 -103.74
CA THR A 11 187.86 208.41 -104.97
C THR A 11 186.36 208.70 -105.09
N LEU A 12 185.46 207.82 -104.62
CA LEU A 12 184.01 207.97 -104.83
C LEU A 12 183.26 208.79 -103.75
N LEU A 13 183.97 209.66 -103.03
CA LEU A 13 183.39 210.60 -102.05
C LEU A 13 182.91 211.94 -102.68
N LEU A 14 182.91 212.06 -104.01
CA LEU A 14 182.71 213.33 -104.75
C LEU A 14 181.46 213.39 -105.64
N VAL A 15 180.51 212.45 -105.49
CA VAL A 15 179.16 212.48 -106.11
C VAL A 15 178.11 212.46 -104.99
N LEU A 16 177.97 213.52 -104.18
CA LEU A 16 177.40 214.84 -104.49
C LEU A 16 176.03 214.81 -105.19
N GLY A 17 175.12 215.66 -104.72
CA GLY A 17 173.95 216.11 -105.47
C GLY A 17 172.63 215.40 -105.14
N ALA A 18 172.18 214.51 -106.03
CA ALA A 18 170.75 214.21 -106.17
C ALA A 18 170.44 212.74 -106.51
N SER A 19 169.67 212.04 -105.65
CA SER A 19 168.83 210.88 -106.03
C SER A 19 168.01 210.23 -104.89
N ARG A 20 168.45 210.29 -103.61
CA ARG A 20 168.02 209.29 -102.60
C ARG A 20 166.59 209.38 -102.06
N ILE A 21 165.78 210.36 -102.50
CA ILE A 21 164.37 210.52 -102.08
C ILE A 21 163.50 209.33 -102.50
N ASN A 22 163.77 208.73 -103.68
CA ASN A 22 162.96 207.66 -104.27
C ASN A 22 162.94 206.36 -103.42
N TYR A 23 164.03 206.08 -102.68
CA TYR A 23 164.19 204.82 -101.94
C TYR A 23 163.15 204.59 -100.82
N ARG A 24 162.61 205.66 -100.23
CA ARG A 24 161.61 205.55 -99.14
C ARG A 24 160.25 205.05 -99.64
N GLN A 25 159.80 205.50 -100.81
CA GLN A 25 158.49 205.08 -101.33
C GLN A 25 158.51 203.61 -101.78
N LEU A 26 159.57 203.19 -102.49
CA LEU A 26 159.71 201.80 -102.93
C LEU A 26 159.77 200.83 -101.75
N ARG A 27 160.53 201.16 -100.68
CA ARG A 27 160.60 200.36 -99.45
C ARG A 27 159.22 200.21 -98.79
N ASN A 28 158.44 201.29 -98.67
CA ASN A 28 157.11 201.25 -98.05
C ASN A 28 156.10 200.45 -98.89
N SER A 29 156.21 200.49 -100.23
CA SER A 29 155.39 199.67 -101.13
C SER A 29 155.73 198.18 -100.99
N TRP A 30 157.03 197.84 -100.98
CA TRP A 30 157.50 196.47 -100.83
C TRP A 30 157.12 195.86 -99.46
N VAL A 31 157.24 196.63 -98.37
CA VAL A 31 156.78 196.20 -97.04
C VAL A 31 155.27 195.96 -96.99
N LYS A 32 154.45 196.77 -97.69
CA LYS A 32 153.00 196.51 -97.82
C LYS A 32 152.70 195.21 -98.60
N GLN A 33 153.38 194.98 -99.72
CA GLN A 33 153.26 193.74 -100.50
C GLN A 33 153.67 192.52 -99.67
N GLN A 34 154.79 192.61 -98.94
CA GLN A 34 155.28 191.54 -98.07
C GLN A 34 154.31 191.27 -96.91
N ALA A 35 153.72 192.30 -96.30
CA ALA A 35 152.71 192.14 -95.26
C ALA A 35 151.40 191.51 -95.78
N LEU A 36 150.97 191.87 -97.01
CA LEU A 36 149.82 191.24 -97.66
C LEU A 36 150.08 189.76 -97.97
N LEU A 37 151.30 189.43 -98.44
CA LEU A 37 151.74 188.05 -98.67
C LEU A 37 151.80 187.24 -97.37
N LEU A 38 152.33 187.80 -96.27
CA LEU A 38 152.27 187.16 -94.95
C LEU A 38 150.83 186.98 -94.47
N GLY A 39 149.96 187.98 -94.67
CA GLY A 39 148.54 187.90 -94.32
C GLY A 39 147.84 186.76 -95.06
N LYS A 40 148.00 186.66 -96.38
CA LYS A 40 147.50 185.53 -97.17
C LYS A 40 148.13 184.20 -96.79
N GLN A 41 149.41 184.18 -96.43
CA GLN A 41 150.08 182.97 -95.95
C GLN A 41 149.49 182.51 -94.60
N GLN A 42 149.19 183.44 -93.68
CA GLN A 42 148.51 183.15 -92.41
C GLN A 42 147.06 182.69 -92.61
N GLU A 43 146.32 183.34 -93.51
CA GLU A 43 144.95 182.97 -93.91
C GLU A 43 144.91 181.56 -94.50
N LEU A 44 145.80 181.25 -95.45
CA LEU A 44 145.88 179.94 -96.09
C LEU A 44 146.41 178.85 -95.12
N ILE A 45 147.28 179.21 -94.16
CA ILE A 45 147.66 178.32 -93.04
C ILE A 45 146.44 178.04 -92.15
N LEU A 46 145.64 179.05 -91.81
CA LEU A 46 144.44 178.90 -90.97
C LEU A 46 143.35 178.08 -91.68
N GLU A 47 143.15 178.29 -92.98
CA GLU A 47 142.26 177.48 -93.82
C GLU A 47 142.77 176.04 -93.91
N THR A 48 144.07 175.83 -94.13
CA THR A 48 144.68 174.48 -94.13
C THR A 48 144.55 173.78 -92.77
N GLN A 49 144.69 174.52 -91.66
CA GLN A 49 144.43 174.01 -90.31
C GLN A 49 142.94 173.66 -90.12
N THR A 50 142.03 174.48 -90.64
CA THR A 50 140.58 174.24 -90.57
C THR A 50 140.17 173.02 -91.39
N LEU A 51 140.66 172.88 -92.63
CA LEU A 51 140.48 171.67 -93.43
C LEU A 51 141.12 170.44 -92.78
N LYS A 52 142.30 170.56 -92.17
CA LYS A 52 142.94 169.46 -91.44
C LYS A 52 142.08 169.02 -90.25
N ASN A 53 141.59 169.96 -89.44
CA ASN A 53 140.72 169.66 -88.30
C ASN A 53 139.40 169.02 -88.76
N ASN A 54 138.78 169.53 -89.83
CA ASN A 54 137.58 168.93 -90.42
C ASN A 54 137.85 167.52 -90.96
N LEU A 55 139.00 167.29 -91.61
CA LEU A 55 139.40 165.95 -92.07
C LEU A 55 139.66 165.01 -90.90
N THR A 56 140.30 165.47 -89.83
CA THR A 56 140.46 164.71 -88.57
C THR A 56 139.10 164.34 -87.99
N ASN A 57 138.16 165.27 -87.86
CA ASN A 57 136.80 164.99 -87.38
C ASN A 57 136.07 163.97 -88.27
N VAL A 58 136.27 164.01 -89.60
CA VAL A 58 135.69 163.05 -90.56
C VAL A 58 136.35 161.67 -90.43
N VAL A 59 137.66 161.60 -90.17
CA VAL A 59 138.37 160.34 -89.90
C VAL A 59 137.91 159.74 -88.57
N GLU A 60 137.88 160.53 -87.49
CA GLU A 60 137.43 160.08 -86.16
C GLU A 60 135.97 159.60 -86.17
N THR A 61 135.07 160.31 -86.87
CA THR A 61 133.68 159.86 -87.02
C THR A 61 133.55 158.62 -87.91
N ASN A 62 134.39 158.46 -88.94
CA ASN A 62 134.42 157.24 -89.75
C ASN A 62 135.03 156.04 -89.00
N GLU A 63 136.03 156.25 -88.14
CA GLU A 63 136.56 155.23 -87.24
C GLU A 63 135.50 154.83 -86.20
N SER A 64 134.80 155.79 -85.60
CA SER A 64 133.66 155.54 -84.70
C SER A 64 132.53 154.77 -85.40
N LEU A 65 132.16 155.16 -86.63
CA LEU A 65 131.19 154.41 -87.44
C LEU A 65 131.68 153.00 -87.79
N THR A 66 132.98 152.81 -88.00
CA THR A 66 133.59 151.49 -88.24
C THR A 66 133.55 150.62 -86.99
N GLN A 67 133.84 151.18 -85.81
CA GLN A 67 133.70 150.51 -84.52
C GLN A 67 132.24 150.14 -84.22
N ASN A 68 131.30 151.07 -84.43
CA ASN A 68 129.86 150.82 -84.26
C ASN A 68 129.35 149.73 -85.22
N ASN A 69 129.81 149.72 -86.48
CA ASN A 69 129.50 148.64 -87.43
C ASN A 69 130.13 147.29 -87.02
N HIS A 70 131.28 147.30 -86.34
CA HIS A 70 131.88 146.09 -85.80
C HIS A 70 131.09 145.56 -84.60
N GLN A 71 130.71 146.43 -83.65
CA GLN A 71 129.83 146.10 -82.52
C GLN A 71 128.48 145.56 -82.99
N LEU A 72 127.81 146.22 -83.95
CA LEU A 72 126.56 145.75 -84.53
C LEU A 72 126.70 144.36 -85.18
N LYS A 73 127.83 144.07 -85.84
CA LYS A 73 128.11 142.73 -86.37
C LYS A 73 128.34 141.68 -85.27
N GLN A 74 129.02 142.05 -84.18
CA GLN A 74 129.16 141.18 -83.00
C GLN A 74 127.79 140.86 -82.39
N SER A 75 126.98 141.87 -82.07
CA SER A 75 125.64 141.67 -81.50
C SER A 75 124.67 140.94 -82.44
N LEU A 76 124.75 141.14 -83.76
CA LEU A 76 124.00 140.33 -84.73
C LEU A 76 124.45 138.87 -84.74
N SER A 77 125.75 138.59 -84.56
CA SER A 77 126.27 137.23 -84.42
C SER A 77 125.78 136.58 -83.12
N GLU A 78 125.81 137.30 -81.99
CA GLU A 78 125.29 136.86 -80.69
C GLU A 78 123.77 136.57 -80.76
N ILE A 79 122.99 137.47 -81.37
CA ILE A 79 121.55 137.28 -81.58
C ILE A 79 121.30 136.06 -82.47
N THR A 80 122.11 135.83 -83.51
CA THR A 80 122.00 134.65 -84.39
C THR A 80 122.35 133.34 -83.66
N GLN A 81 123.37 133.36 -82.79
CA GLN A 81 123.74 132.22 -81.95
C GLN A 81 122.66 131.92 -80.89
N ASN A 82 122.05 132.96 -80.31
CA ASN A 82 120.93 132.82 -79.39
C ASN A 82 119.66 132.30 -80.10
N LEU A 83 119.37 132.79 -81.31
CA LEU A 83 118.25 132.32 -82.13
C LEU A 83 118.39 130.83 -82.47
N THR A 84 119.56 130.40 -82.94
CA THR A 84 119.83 128.99 -83.26
C THR A 84 119.81 128.10 -82.03
N THR A 85 120.31 128.58 -80.88
CA THR A 85 120.19 127.88 -79.59
C THR A 85 118.72 127.73 -79.14
N LEU A 86 117.89 128.77 -79.34
CA LEU A 86 116.46 128.72 -79.03
C LEU A 86 115.70 127.79 -80.00
N GLN A 87 116.03 127.80 -81.30
CA GLN A 87 115.47 126.87 -82.29
C GLN A 87 115.80 125.41 -81.94
N GLY A 88 117.02 125.13 -81.46
CA GLY A 88 117.41 123.83 -80.92
C GLY A 88 116.53 123.41 -79.74
N LYS A 89 116.36 124.29 -78.74
CA LYS A 89 115.50 124.03 -77.56
C LYS A 89 114.02 123.85 -77.91
N VAL A 90 113.48 124.62 -78.87
CA VAL A 90 112.11 124.44 -79.37
C VAL A 90 111.96 123.07 -80.05
N SER A 91 112.94 122.68 -80.88
CA SER A 91 112.96 121.36 -81.53
C SER A 91 113.02 120.22 -80.50
N GLU A 92 113.81 120.38 -79.44
CA GLU A 92 113.89 119.41 -78.34
C GLU A 92 112.55 119.32 -77.58
N LEU A 93 111.92 120.46 -77.26
CA LEU A 93 110.62 120.50 -76.59
C LEU A 93 109.50 119.88 -77.44
N ASP A 94 109.50 120.08 -78.76
CA ASP A 94 108.54 119.41 -79.65
C ASP A 94 108.78 117.90 -79.73
N GLN A 95 110.03 117.42 -79.71
CA GLN A 95 110.33 115.98 -79.58
C GLN A 95 109.88 115.42 -78.22
N GLN A 96 110.13 116.13 -77.12
CA GLN A 96 109.63 115.74 -75.78
C GLN A 96 108.09 115.67 -75.76
N LYS A 97 107.41 116.64 -76.37
CA LYS A 97 105.95 116.69 -76.53
C LYS A 97 105.40 115.55 -77.38
N ILE A 98 106.07 115.19 -78.49
CA ILE A 98 105.71 114.01 -79.30
C ILE A 98 105.85 112.73 -78.47
N ASN A 99 106.97 112.56 -77.75
CA ASN A 99 107.21 111.39 -76.90
C ASN A 99 106.18 111.29 -75.76
N LEU A 100 105.86 112.40 -75.09
CA LEU A 100 104.81 112.46 -74.07
C LEU A 100 103.43 112.15 -74.65
N SER A 101 103.11 112.63 -75.85
CA SER A 101 101.85 112.32 -76.54
C SER A 101 101.74 110.84 -76.89
N ASN A 102 102.83 110.21 -77.34
CA ASN A 102 102.88 108.78 -77.65
C ASN A 102 102.73 107.92 -76.38
N ASN A 103 103.43 108.28 -75.31
CA ASN A 103 103.33 107.60 -74.01
C ASN A 103 101.90 107.74 -73.42
N LEU A 104 101.32 108.94 -73.47
CA LEU A 104 99.94 109.18 -73.03
C LEU A 104 98.95 108.34 -73.83
N LYS A 105 99.13 108.22 -75.15
CA LYS A 105 98.29 107.37 -75.99
C LYS A 105 98.45 105.88 -75.64
N GLN A 106 99.67 105.41 -75.38
CA GLN A 106 99.92 104.04 -74.93
C GLN A 106 99.24 103.74 -73.58
N GLU A 107 99.29 104.66 -72.60
CA GLU A 107 98.58 104.48 -71.34
C GLU A 107 97.06 104.56 -71.50
N GLN A 108 96.53 105.41 -72.37
CA GLN A 108 95.10 105.42 -72.72
C GLN A 108 94.66 104.07 -73.31
N ASP A 109 95.43 103.48 -74.23
CA ASP A 109 95.09 102.20 -74.85
C ASP A 109 95.21 101.03 -73.86
N LYS A 110 96.18 101.09 -72.93
CA LYS A 110 96.23 100.17 -71.77
C LYS A 110 94.97 100.30 -70.91
N VAL A 111 94.58 101.51 -70.52
CA VAL A 111 93.36 101.76 -69.71
C VAL A 111 92.11 101.25 -70.42
N ILE A 112 91.96 101.47 -71.73
CA ILE A 112 90.84 100.93 -72.53
C ILE A 112 90.85 99.39 -72.50
N SER A 113 92.00 98.74 -72.68
CA SER A 113 92.09 97.28 -72.62
C SER A 113 91.76 96.73 -71.22
N LEU A 114 92.22 97.39 -70.15
CA LEU A 114 91.91 97.03 -68.77
C LEU A 114 90.42 97.19 -68.49
N GLN A 115 89.80 98.29 -68.91
CA GLN A 115 88.35 98.52 -68.80
C GLN A 115 87.55 97.40 -69.47
N GLN A 116 87.93 96.99 -70.68
CA GLN A 116 87.30 95.87 -71.39
C GLN A 116 87.46 94.54 -70.64
N THR A 117 88.63 94.26 -70.06
CA THR A 117 88.83 93.05 -69.24
C THR A 117 88.02 93.08 -67.95
N ALA A 118 87.91 94.24 -67.29
CA ALA A 118 87.09 94.43 -66.09
C ALA A 118 85.62 94.14 -66.38
N THR A 119 85.04 94.76 -67.42
CA THR A 119 83.65 94.50 -67.84
C THR A 119 83.40 93.04 -68.23
N SER A 120 84.39 92.37 -68.85
CA SER A 120 84.28 90.92 -69.13
C SER A 120 84.32 90.06 -67.87
N LEU A 121 85.05 90.47 -66.83
CA LEU A 121 85.09 89.78 -65.54
C LEU A 121 83.82 90.03 -64.73
N GLU A 122 83.29 91.25 -64.72
CA GLU A 122 81.99 91.61 -64.12
C GLU A 122 80.85 90.77 -64.71
N GLN A 123 80.76 90.68 -66.04
CA GLN A 123 79.77 89.82 -66.72
C GLN A 123 79.91 88.33 -66.39
N LYS A 124 81.15 87.83 -66.24
CA LYS A 124 81.39 86.44 -65.81
C LYS A 124 80.97 86.22 -64.35
N GLN A 125 81.24 87.18 -63.48
CA GLN A 125 80.83 87.14 -62.07
C GLN A 125 79.30 87.17 -61.94
N GLU A 126 78.61 88.05 -62.66
CA GLU A 126 77.14 88.15 -62.67
C GLU A 126 76.49 86.86 -63.20
N LYS A 127 77.02 86.29 -64.28
CA LYS A 127 76.56 85.00 -64.83
C LYS A 127 76.77 83.85 -63.84
N LEU A 128 77.95 83.76 -63.23
CA LEU A 128 78.28 82.73 -62.23
C LEU A 128 77.41 82.87 -60.96
N GLN A 129 77.19 84.10 -60.48
CA GLN A 129 76.28 84.40 -59.38
C GLN A 129 74.84 83.98 -59.71
N THR A 130 74.38 84.26 -60.94
CA THR A 130 73.05 83.86 -61.41
C THR A 130 72.91 82.34 -61.48
N GLU A 131 73.91 81.62 -62.00
CA GLU A 131 73.93 80.16 -62.03
C GLU A 131 73.91 79.55 -60.62
N TYR A 132 74.69 80.07 -59.68
CA TYR A 132 74.63 79.64 -58.28
C TYR A 132 73.25 79.90 -57.64
N GLN A 133 72.64 81.06 -57.86
CA GLN A 133 71.30 81.37 -57.33
C GLN A 133 70.22 80.45 -57.92
N GLN A 134 70.32 80.09 -59.20
CA GLN A 134 69.43 79.12 -59.84
C GLN A 134 69.62 77.72 -59.26
N GLN A 135 70.87 77.27 -59.04
CA GLN A 135 71.16 75.99 -58.40
C GLN A 135 70.62 75.93 -56.96
N VAL A 136 70.86 76.96 -56.15
CA VAL A 136 70.32 77.06 -54.78
C VAL A 136 68.80 77.05 -54.77
N SER A 137 68.15 77.80 -55.68
CA SER A 137 66.67 77.77 -55.82
C SER A 137 66.13 76.39 -56.22
N SER A 138 66.86 75.66 -57.07
CA SER A 138 66.49 74.29 -57.48
C SER A 138 66.62 73.30 -56.31
N LEU A 139 67.75 73.32 -55.61
CA LEU A 139 68.03 72.48 -54.45
C LEU A 139 67.04 72.76 -53.30
N GLN A 140 66.68 74.02 -53.06
CA GLN A 140 65.67 74.38 -52.07
C GLN A 140 64.29 73.79 -52.43
N LYS A 141 63.86 73.88 -53.70
CA LYS A 141 62.60 73.27 -54.15
C LYS A 141 62.59 71.74 -54.00
N GLN A 142 63.73 71.09 -54.27
CA GLN A 142 63.89 69.66 -54.04
C GLN A 142 63.80 69.32 -52.54
N LEU A 143 64.50 70.06 -51.68
CA LEU A 143 64.43 69.90 -50.23
C LEU A 143 63.00 70.10 -49.69
N ASP A 144 62.31 71.16 -50.12
CA ASP A 144 60.91 71.43 -49.77
C ASP A 144 59.98 70.27 -50.19
N SER A 145 60.22 69.67 -51.37
CA SER A 145 59.42 68.54 -51.86
C SER A 145 59.66 67.27 -51.04
N LEU A 146 60.93 66.95 -50.75
CA LEU A 146 61.31 65.79 -49.92
C LEU A 146 60.82 65.94 -48.47
N GLN A 147 60.79 67.16 -47.93
CA GLN A 147 60.20 67.43 -46.61
C GLN A 147 58.68 67.18 -46.60
N ARG A 148 57.96 67.57 -47.66
CA ARG A 148 56.51 67.29 -47.78
C ARG A 148 56.23 65.81 -47.96
N GLU A 149 57.01 65.10 -48.77
CA GLU A 149 56.89 63.65 -48.96
C GLU A 149 57.19 62.88 -47.67
N LYS A 150 58.23 63.27 -46.93
CA LYS A 150 58.53 62.75 -45.59
C LYS A 150 57.36 62.98 -44.62
N GLU A 151 56.77 64.16 -44.60
CA GLU A 151 55.64 64.46 -43.71
C GLU A 151 54.39 63.67 -44.10
N GLN A 152 54.10 63.52 -45.40
CA GLN A 152 52.99 62.69 -45.88
C GLN A 152 53.17 61.22 -45.52
N THR A 153 54.34 60.64 -45.79
CA THR A 153 54.65 59.24 -45.45
C THR A 153 54.68 58.99 -43.95
N PHE A 154 55.14 59.95 -43.14
CA PHE A 154 55.08 59.88 -41.68
C PHE A 154 53.65 59.88 -41.14
N ASN A 155 52.77 60.74 -41.68
CA ASN A 155 51.36 60.76 -41.29
C ASN A 155 50.59 59.50 -41.74
N GLN A 156 50.90 58.97 -42.93
CA GLN A 156 50.39 57.66 -43.37
C GLN A 156 50.85 56.53 -42.43
N LEU A 157 52.14 56.50 -42.08
CA LEU A 157 52.68 55.51 -41.14
C LEU A 157 52.01 55.61 -39.76
N GLN A 158 51.74 56.82 -39.25
CA GLN A 158 50.94 56.99 -38.04
C GLN A 158 49.51 56.46 -38.21
N GLN A 159 48.86 56.69 -39.35
CA GLN A 159 47.50 56.19 -39.61
C GLN A 159 47.45 54.66 -39.62
N GLU A 160 48.39 54.00 -40.33
CA GLU A 160 48.48 52.53 -40.34
C GLU A 160 48.88 51.98 -38.97
N THR A 161 49.75 52.65 -38.21
CA THR A 161 50.07 52.26 -36.82
C THR A 161 48.83 52.30 -35.93
N ARG A 162 47.99 53.35 -36.05
CA ARG A 162 46.71 53.46 -35.30
C ARG A 162 45.72 52.37 -35.73
N LYS A 163 45.59 52.08 -37.02
CA LYS A 163 44.77 50.97 -37.54
C LYS A 163 45.24 49.62 -37.00
N ALA A 164 46.54 49.31 -37.11
CA ALA A 164 47.12 48.07 -36.60
C ALA A 164 46.91 47.91 -35.09
N THR A 165 47.03 49.00 -34.32
CA THR A 165 46.73 49.01 -32.87
C THR A 165 45.27 48.69 -32.59
N ALA A 166 44.33 49.27 -33.34
CA ALA A 166 42.90 48.99 -33.20
C ALA A 166 42.55 47.53 -33.60
N THR A 167 43.15 47.02 -34.69
CA THR A 167 43.01 45.61 -35.09
C THR A 167 43.57 44.67 -34.01
N GLN A 168 44.71 45.00 -33.39
CA GLN A 168 45.26 44.20 -32.30
C GLN A 168 44.34 44.20 -31.06
N GLN A 169 43.71 45.33 -30.74
CA GLN A 169 42.70 45.41 -29.67
C GLN A 169 41.47 44.53 -29.98
N GLN A 170 41.00 44.52 -31.23
CA GLN A 170 39.92 43.63 -31.68
C GLN A 170 40.32 42.15 -31.59
N VAL A 171 41.53 41.79 -32.05
CA VAL A 171 42.07 40.41 -31.94
C VAL A 171 42.17 39.97 -30.48
N ASN A 172 42.63 40.85 -29.58
CA ASN A 172 42.69 40.55 -28.15
C ASN A 172 41.29 40.31 -27.55
N SER A 173 40.30 41.14 -27.91
CA SER A 173 38.90 40.96 -27.48
C SER A 173 38.31 39.65 -27.97
N LEU A 174 38.48 39.32 -29.26
CA LEU A 174 38.01 38.07 -29.85
C LEU A 174 38.70 36.84 -29.23
N THR A 175 39.99 36.96 -28.90
CA THR A 175 40.74 35.90 -28.21
C THR A 175 40.19 35.65 -26.79
N GLN A 176 39.86 36.72 -26.05
CA GLN A 176 39.24 36.61 -24.73
C GLN A 176 37.83 35.99 -24.79
N GLN A 177 37.03 36.38 -25.80
CA GLN A 177 35.70 35.79 -26.03
C GLN A 177 35.81 34.29 -26.35
N LEU A 178 36.67 33.91 -27.30
CA LEU A 178 36.93 32.51 -27.66
C LEU A 178 37.37 31.66 -26.47
N GLU A 179 38.20 32.20 -25.56
CA GLU A 179 38.62 31.47 -24.37
C GLU A 179 37.46 31.30 -23.36
N SER A 180 36.58 32.29 -23.22
CA SER A 180 35.36 32.14 -22.41
C SER A 180 34.37 31.12 -22.99
N GLU A 181 34.27 31.04 -24.32
CA GLU A 181 33.45 30.03 -25.01
C GLU A 181 34.01 28.61 -24.83
N LYS A 182 35.34 28.42 -24.88
CA LYS A 182 35.98 27.13 -24.55
C LYS A 182 35.68 26.68 -23.11
N GLN A 183 35.74 27.60 -22.15
CA GLN A 183 35.41 27.29 -20.76
C GLN A 183 33.94 26.91 -20.60
N LEU A 184 33.02 27.59 -21.29
CA LEU A 184 31.62 27.21 -21.34
C LEU A 184 31.41 25.82 -21.95
N ILE A 185 32.09 25.50 -23.07
CA ILE A 185 32.05 24.17 -23.70
C ILE A 185 32.58 23.10 -22.74
N THR A 186 33.71 23.34 -22.06
CA THR A 186 34.29 22.39 -21.09
C THR A 186 33.36 22.13 -19.90
N ASN A 187 32.66 23.17 -19.42
CA ASN A 187 31.63 23.04 -18.39
C ASN A 187 30.42 22.24 -18.87
N LEU A 188 29.93 22.49 -20.09
CA LEU A 188 28.82 21.75 -20.70
C LEU A 188 29.18 20.28 -20.95
N GLU A 189 30.39 19.99 -21.46
CA GLU A 189 30.90 18.61 -21.60
C GLU A 189 30.94 17.88 -20.26
N THR A 190 31.32 18.58 -19.19
CA THR A 190 31.37 18.01 -17.83
C THR A 190 29.97 17.70 -17.34
N GLN A 191 29.01 18.62 -17.51
CA GLN A 191 27.60 18.40 -17.18
C GLN A 191 26.99 17.22 -17.98
N VAL A 192 27.27 17.12 -19.28
CA VAL A 192 26.81 16.00 -20.11
C VAL A 192 27.40 14.67 -19.65
N LYS A 193 28.69 14.64 -19.25
CA LYS A 193 29.32 13.44 -18.67
C LYS A 193 28.66 13.05 -17.34
N THR A 194 28.31 14.02 -16.48
CA THR A 194 27.56 13.76 -15.23
C THR A 194 26.17 13.22 -15.50
N VAL A 195 25.38 13.83 -16.39
CA VAL A 195 24.02 13.39 -16.73
C VAL A 195 24.02 11.98 -17.35
N GLU A 196 25.00 11.64 -18.19
CA GLU A 196 25.12 10.28 -18.74
C GLU A 196 25.53 9.26 -17.65
N GLN A 197 26.35 9.64 -16.67
CA GLN A 197 26.64 8.80 -15.50
C GLN A 197 25.41 8.59 -14.61
N GLU A 198 24.65 9.66 -14.32
CA GLU A 198 23.39 9.60 -13.56
C GLU A 198 22.34 8.73 -14.25
N LYS A 199 22.23 8.84 -15.58
CA LYS A 199 21.38 7.97 -16.42
C LYS A 199 21.79 6.49 -16.32
N VAL A 200 23.09 6.19 -16.30
CA VAL A 200 23.61 4.82 -16.14
C VAL A 200 23.39 4.28 -14.72
N THR A 201 23.51 5.10 -13.67
CA THR A 201 23.21 4.65 -12.29
C THR A 201 21.70 4.46 -12.08
N PHE A 202 20.87 5.37 -12.60
CA PHE A 202 19.41 5.24 -12.55
C PHE A 202 18.90 4.00 -13.30
N ALA A 203 19.47 3.68 -14.47
CA ALA A 203 19.13 2.45 -15.21
C ALA A 203 19.45 1.18 -14.41
N LYS A 204 20.59 1.13 -13.70
CA LYS A 204 20.97 0.00 -12.83
C LYS A 204 20.09 -0.14 -11.60
N GLU A 205 19.66 0.99 -11.02
CA GLU A 205 18.72 1.00 -9.90
C GLU A 205 17.35 0.45 -10.35
N LEU A 206 16.85 0.88 -11.51
CA LEU A 206 15.65 0.34 -12.14
C LEU A 206 15.75 -1.16 -12.44
N GLU A 207 16.89 -1.61 -12.98
CA GLU A 207 17.16 -3.04 -13.22
C GLU A 207 17.16 -3.84 -11.90
N SER A 208 17.77 -3.32 -10.84
CA SER A 208 17.76 -3.92 -9.49
C SER A 208 16.33 -4.05 -8.93
N GLN A 209 15.53 -2.98 -9.03
CA GLN A 209 14.13 -2.97 -8.58
C GLN A 209 13.27 -3.96 -9.39
N VAL A 210 13.41 -4.00 -10.72
CA VAL A 210 12.70 -4.96 -11.59
C VAL A 210 13.10 -6.40 -11.26
N ASN A 211 14.37 -6.68 -11.01
CA ASN A 211 14.84 -8.01 -10.61
C ASN A 211 14.27 -8.43 -9.24
N SER A 212 14.23 -7.51 -8.26
CA SER A 212 13.65 -7.77 -6.95
C SER A 212 12.13 -8.05 -7.02
N LEU A 213 11.38 -7.23 -7.75
CA LEU A 213 9.95 -7.43 -7.99
C LEU A 213 9.65 -8.73 -8.75
N THR A 214 10.52 -9.11 -9.71
CA THR A 214 10.40 -10.38 -10.43
C THR A 214 10.62 -11.57 -9.50
N GLN A 215 11.62 -11.50 -8.62
CA GLN A 215 11.89 -12.55 -7.63
C GLN A 215 10.74 -12.68 -6.60
N GLN A 216 10.15 -11.56 -6.17
CA GLN A 216 8.96 -11.56 -5.32
C GLN A 216 7.78 -12.23 -6.03
N LEU A 217 7.47 -11.80 -7.25
CA LEU A 217 6.39 -12.36 -8.07
C LEU A 217 6.54 -13.86 -8.31
N ASP A 218 7.76 -14.36 -8.53
CA ASP A 218 8.01 -15.80 -8.68
C ASP A 218 7.87 -16.57 -7.37
N SER A 219 8.19 -15.96 -6.22
CA SER A 219 7.91 -16.55 -4.90
C SER A 219 6.41 -16.61 -4.60
N GLU A 220 5.63 -15.59 -5.00
CA GLU A 220 4.17 -15.59 -4.89
C GLU A 220 3.53 -16.65 -5.79
N LYS A 221 4.01 -16.81 -7.05
CA LYS A 221 3.56 -17.91 -7.93
C LYS A 221 3.81 -19.29 -7.30
N GLN A 222 4.96 -19.49 -6.66
CA GLN A 222 5.24 -20.75 -5.96
C GLN A 222 4.31 -20.95 -4.76
N LEU A 223 4.04 -19.91 -3.97
CA LEU A 223 3.07 -19.96 -2.87
C LEU A 223 1.65 -20.30 -3.37
N ILE A 224 1.19 -19.65 -4.45
CA ILE A 224 -0.10 -19.94 -5.10
C ILE A 224 -0.14 -21.39 -5.58
N THR A 225 0.92 -21.89 -6.23
CA THR A 225 1.00 -23.28 -6.72
C THR A 225 0.93 -24.29 -5.56
N ASN A 226 1.56 -23.99 -4.42
CA ASN A 226 1.49 -24.80 -3.21
C ASN A 226 0.08 -24.79 -2.59
N LEU A 227 -0.56 -23.61 -2.51
CA LEU A 227 -1.93 -23.45 -2.00
C LEU A 227 -2.95 -24.16 -2.90
N GLU A 228 -2.83 -24.04 -4.22
CA GLU A 228 -3.64 -24.81 -5.18
C GLU A 228 -3.50 -26.32 -4.97
N THR A 229 -2.27 -26.78 -4.69
CA THR A 229 -2.01 -28.20 -4.44
C THR A 229 -2.65 -28.66 -3.13
N GLN A 230 -2.52 -27.87 -2.05
CA GLN A 230 -3.20 -28.14 -0.78
C GLN A 230 -4.73 -28.15 -0.93
N VAL A 231 -5.32 -27.20 -1.66
CA VAL A 231 -6.77 -27.17 -1.93
C VAL A 231 -7.21 -28.39 -2.74
N LYS A 232 -6.43 -28.84 -3.72
CA LYS A 232 -6.69 -30.09 -4.47
C LYS A 232 -6.63 -31.32 -3.56
N THR A 233 -5.69 -31.38 -2.62
CA THR A 233 -5.63 -32.45 -1.60
C THR A 233 -6.84 -32.43 -0.67
N VAL A 234 -7.19 -31.27 -0.09
CA VAL A 234 -8.33 -31.14 0.83
C VAL A 234 -9.65 -31.49 0.15
N GLU A 235 -9.85 -31.11 -1.12
CA GLU A 235 -11.07 -31.50 -1.86
C GLU A 235 -11.08 -33.01 -2.17
N GLN A 236 -9.92 -33.65 -2.40
CA GLN A 236 -9.83 -35.11 -2.50
C GLN A 236 -10.12 -35.82 -1.17
N GLU A 237 -9.58 -35.33 -0.05
CA GLU A 237 -9.83 -35.84 1.30
C GLU A 237 -11.31 -35.69 1.70
N LYS A 238 -11.93 -34.57 1.34
CA LYS A 238 -13.38 -34.34 1.48
C LYS A 238 -14.21 -35.34 0.68
N VAL A 239 -13.78 -35.70 -0.54
CA VAL A 239 -14.46 -36.71 -1.38
C VAL A 239 -14.24 -38.13 -0.86
N THR A 240 -13.07 -38.48 -0.31
CA THR A 240 -12.87 -39.80 0.31
C THR A 240 -13.62 -39.92 1.64
N PHE A 241 -13.61 -38.88 2.47
CA PHE A 241 -14.39 -38.82 3.71
C PHE A 241 -15.90 -38.90 3.47
N ALA A 242 -16.42 -38.24 2.42
CA ALA A 242 -17.83 -38.36 2.03
C ALA A 242 -18.21 -39.79 1.62
N LYS A 243 -17.35 -40.49 0.88
CA LYS A 243 -17.55 -41.90 0.50
C LYS A 243 -17.47 -42.86 1.69
N GLU A 244 -16.60 -42.58 2.66
CA GLU A 244 -16.51 -43.34 3.91
C GLU A 244 -17.78 -43.15 4.75
N LEU A 245 -18.28 -41.92 4.87
CA LEU A 245 -19.58 -41.62 5.49
C LEU A 245 -20.75 -42.33 4.77
N GLU A 246 -20.77 -42.32 3.44
CA GLU A 246 -21.76 -43.04 2.63
C GLU A 246 -21.69 -44.55 2.87
N SER A 247 -20.48 -45.12 2.92
CA SER A 247 -20.24 -46.53 3.28
C SER A 247 -20.77 -46.89 4.67
N GLN A 248 -20.47 -46.06 5.67
CA GLN A 248 -20.95 -46.24 7.05
C GLN A 248 -22.48 -46.11 7.16
N VAL A 249 -23.08 -45.13 6.49
CA VAL A 249 -24.55 -44.96 6.43
C VAL A 249 -25.22 -46.16 5.75
N ASN A 250 -24.66 -46.67 4.65
CA ASN A 250 -25.17 -47.86 3.97
C ASN A 250 -25.07 -49.11 4.87
N SER A 251 -23.96 -49.29 5.57
CA SER A 251 -23.76 -50.38 6.55
C SER A 251 -24.77 -50.32 7.71
N LEU A 252 -24.94 -49.15 8.31
CA LEU A 252 -25.92 -48.92 9.39
C LEU A 252 -27.37 -49.09 8.89
N THR A 253 -27.67 -48.71 7.64
CA THR A 253 -28.98 -48.93 7.03
C THR A 253 -29.26 -50.41 6.82
N GLN A 254 -28.26 -51.18 6.35
CA GLN A 254 -28.36 -52.63 6.19
C GLN A 254 -28.54 -53.35 7.54
N GLN A 255 -27.83 -52.90 8.59
CA GLN A 255 -28.03 -53.39 9.96
C GLN A 255 -29.45 -53.10 10.45
N LEU A 256 -29.91 -51.86 10.34
CA LEU A 256 -31.26 -51.45 10.73
C LEU A 256 -32.35 -52.24 9.99
N ASP A 257 -32.18 -52.53 8.70
CA ASP A 257 -33.12 -53.36 7.94
C ASP A 257 -33.08 -54.84 8.37
N SER A 258 -31.92 -55.36 8.77
CA SER A 258 -31.82 -56.70 9.37
C SER A 258 -32.49 -56.78 10.75
N GLU A 259 -32.40 -55.72 11.56
CA GLU A 259 -33.11 -55.62 12.84
C GLU A 259 -34.63 -55.49 12.64
N LYS A 260 -35.10 -54.71 11.65
CA LYS A 260 -36.53 -54.68 11.26
C LYS A 260 -37.04 -56.06 10.86
N GLN A 261 -36.26 -56.84 10.10
CA GLN A 261 -36.62 -58.21 9.74
C GLN A 261 -36.67 -59.13 10.97
N LEU A 262 -35.71 -58.99 11.90
CA LEU A 262 -35.72 -59.73 13.16
C LEU A 262 -36.95 -59.38 14.02
N ILE A 263 -37.30 -58.10 14.15
CA ILE A 263 -38.51 -57.63 14.84
C ILE A 263 -39.76 -58.20 14.16
N THR A 264 -39.85 -58.17 12.83
CA THR A 264 -40.99 -58.73 12.07
C THR A 264 -41.14 -60.25 12.30
N ASN A 265 -40.02 -60.97 12.37
CA ASN A 265 -40.01 -62.40 12.70
C ASN A 265 -40.45 -62.65 14.15
N LEU A 266 -39.98 -61.86 15.11
CA LEU A 266 -40.38 -61.95 16.52
C LEU A 266 -41.86 -61.60 16.73
N GLU A 267 -42.38 -60.55 16.07
CA GLU A 267 -43.81 -60.26 16.04
C GLU A 267 -44.64 -61.43 15.49
N THR A 268 -44.12 -62.11 14.46
CA THR A 268 -44.79 -63.27 13.86
C THR A 268 -44.79 -64.45 14.83
N GLN A 269 -43.68 -64.72 15.52
CA GLN A 269 -43.61 -65.73 16.58
C GLN A 269 -44.54 -65.41 17.75
N VAL A 270 -44.62 -64.16 18.20
CA VAL A 270 -45.55 -63.71 19.25
C VAL A 270 -47.01 -63.90 18.81
N LYS A 271 -47.35 -63.60 17.55
CA LYS A 271 -48.68 -63.86 16.99
C LYS A 271 -49.00 -65.37 16.97
N THR A 272 -48.04 -66.23 16.64
CA THR A 272 -48.20 -67.70 16.73
C THR A 272 -48.41 -68.16 18.16
N VAL A 273 -47.59 -67.72 19.12
CA VAL A 273 -47.69 -68.12 20.55
C VAL A 273 -49.02 -67.65 21.15
N GLU A 274 -49.53 -66.47 20.78
CA GLU A 274 -50.84 -66.01 21.24
C GLU A 274 -51.99 -66.83 20.62
N GLN A 275 -51.85 -67.30 19.36
CA GLN A 275 -52.80 -68.26 18.75
C GLN A 275 -52.75 -69.65 19.40
N GLU A 276 -51.55 -70.16 19.72
CA GLU A 276 -51.37 -71.41 20.45
C GLU A 276 -52.01 -71.33 21.84
N LYS A 277 -51.76 -70.24 22.58
CA LYS A 277 -52.39 -69.92 23.87
C LYS A 277 -53.92 -69.89 23.79
N VAL A 278 -54.49 -69.23 22.78
CA VAL A 278 -55.95 -69.22 22.53
C VAL A 278 -56.50 -70.61 22.17
N THR A 279 -55.68 -71.46 21.56
CA THR A 279 -56.05 -72.86 21.27
C THR A 279 -56.02 -73.70 22.54
N VAL A 280 -54.99 -73.54 23.38
CA VAL A 280 -54.84 -74.21 24.67
C VAL A 280 -55.91 -73.81 25.68
N THR A 281 -56.37 -72.55 25.71
CA THR A 281 -57.50 -72.16 26.57
C THR A 281 -58.83 -72.78 26.11
N LYS A 282 -59.06 -72.94 24.81
CA LYS A 282 -60.23 -73.66 24.28
C LYS A 282 -60.18 -75.16 24.58
N GLU A 283 -59.00 -75.76 24.50
CA GLU A 283 -58.76 -77.16 24.89
C GLU A 283 -59.05 -77.36 26.39
N LEU A 284 -58.53 -76.50 27.26
CA LEU A 284 -58.83 -76.49 28.70
C LEU A 284 -60.31 -76.24 29.01
N GLU A 285 -60.96 -75.30 28.31
CA GLU A 285 -62.39 -75.03 28.49
C GLU A 285 -63.25 -76.23 28.07
N SER A 286 -62.87 -76.93 26.99
CA SER A 286 -63.49 -78.21 26.59
C SER A 286 -63.34 -79.28 27.66
N GLN A 287 -62.14 -79.45 28.22
CA GLN A 287 -61.87 -80.41 29.30
C GLN A 287 -62.64 -80.07 30.57
N VAL A 288 -62.72 -78.80 30.97
CA VAL A 288 -63.52 -78.34 32.12
C VAL A 288 -65.01 -78.58 31.90
N ASN A 289 -65.54 -78.32 30.70
CA ASN A 289 -66.95 -78.61 30.39
C ASN A 289 -67.23 -80.13 30.46
N SER A 290 -66.33 -80.97 29.95
CA SER A 290 -66.42 -82.44 30.02
C SER A 290 -66.42 -82.95 31.47
N LEU A 291 -65.47 -82.51 32.29
CA LEU A 291 -65.37 -82.85 33.71
C LEU A 291 -66.58 -82.37 34.51
N THR A 292 -67.14 -81.20 34.18
CA THR A 292 -68.37 -80.68 34.80
C THR A 292 -69.57 -81.58 34.47
N GLN A 293 -69.68 -82.04 33.22
CA GLN A 293 -70.74 -82.95 32.79
C GLN A 293 -70.61 -84.34 33.42
N GLN A 294 -69.39 -84.84 33.61
CA GLN A 294 -69.14 -86.07 34.40
C GLN A 294 -69.58 -85.89 35.86
N LEU A 295 -69.18 -84.79 36.51
CA LEU A 295 -69.53 -84.51 37.91
C LEU A 295 -71.05 -84.43 38.13
N ASP A 296 -71.81 -83.85 37.21
CA ASP A 296 -73.28 -83.83 37.29
C ASP A 296 -73.93 -85.20 37.02
N SER A 297 -73.28 -86.07 36.24
CA SER A 297 -73.72 -87.47 36.08
C SER A 297 -73.49 -88.30 37.35
N GLU A 298 -72.38 -88.08 38.07
CA GLU A 298 -72.12 -88.71 39.36
C GLU A 298 -73.07 -88.22 40.46
N LYS A 299 -73.40 -86.92 40.49
CA LYS A 299 -74.44 -86.39 41.40
C LYS A 299 -75.79 -87.09 41.21
N GLN A 300 -76.24 -87.26 39.96
CA GLN A 300 -77.50 -87.97 39.68
C GLN A 300 -77.45 -89.45 40.10
N LEU A 301 -76.29 -90.11 39.97
CA LEU A 301 -76.07 -91.47 40.46
C LEU A 301 -76.19 -91.54 41.99
N ILE A 302 -75.61 -90.58 42.72
CA ILE A 302 -75.70 -90.48 44.19
C ILE A 302 -77.16 -90.31 44.63
N THR A 303 -77.91 -89.38 44.03
CA THR A 303 -79.33 -89.16 44.38
C THR A 303 -80.21 -90.40 44.10
N SER A 304 -79.88 -91.18 43.06
CA SER A 304 -80.53 -92.47 42.78
C SER A 304 -80.26 -93.50 43.91
N LEU A 305 -79.01 -93.63 44.35
CA LEU A 305 -78.61 -94.55 45.41
C LEU A 305 -79.21 -94.15 46.78
N GLU A 306 -79.22 -92.86 47.12
CA GLU A 306 -79.89 -92.35 48.33
C GLU A 306 -81.40 -92.67 48.36
N THR A 307 -82.03 -92.70 47.18
CA THR A 307 -83.44 -93.05 47.03
C THR A 307 -83.66 -94.56 47.26
N GLN A 308 -82.79 -95.42 46.72
CA GLN A 308 -82.86 -96.87 46.91
C GLN A 308 -82.64 -97.27 48.39
N VAL A 309 -81.69 -96.63 49.09
CA VAL A 309 -81.44 -96.88 50.52
C VAL A 309 -82.66 -96.54 51.38
N LYS A 310 -83.40 -95.48 51.06
CA LYS A 310 -84.64 -95.12 51.77
C LYS A 310 -85.75 -96.16 51.61
N THR A 311 -85.86 -96.81 50.45
CA THR A 311 -86.86 -97.88 50.22
C THR A 311 -86.59 -99.10 51.09
N VAL A 312 -85.34 -99.60 51.11
CA VAL A 312 -84.95 -100.81 51.84
C VAL A 312 -85.14 -100.67 53.35
N GLU A 313 -84.84 -99.49 53.91
CA GLU A 313 -85.02 -99.25 55.35
C GLU A 313 -86.52 -99.13 55.74
N GLN A 314 -87.43 -98.82 54.80
CA GLN A 314 -88.88 -98.87 55.05
C GLN A 314 -89.45 -100.30 55.01
N GLU A 315 -89.03 -101.14 54.06
CA GLU A 315 -89.49 -102.55 53.97
C GLU A 315 -89.14 -103.38 55.21
N LYS A 316 -88.00 -103.08 55.83
CA LYS A 316 -87.54 -103.67 57.10
C LYS A 316 -88.47 -103.38 58.29
N VAL A 317 -89.17 -102.25 58.29
CA VAL A 317 -90.07 -101.79 59.36
C VAL A 317 -91.50 -102.36 59.20
N THR A 318 -91.93 -102.71 57.99
CA THR A 318 -93.20 -103.43 57.77
C THR A 318 -93.09 -104.90 58.16
N VAL A 319 -92.03 -105.61 57.74
CA VAL A 319 -91.86 -107.05 58.02
C VAL A 319 -91.77 -107.36 59.52
N THR A 320 -91.18 -106.48 60.32
CA THR A 320 -91.10 -106.66 61.78
C THR A 320 -92.47 -106.56 62.48
N LYS A 321 -93.35 -105.67 62.02
CA LYS A 321 -94.71 -105.53 62.57
C LYS A 321 -95.65 -106.67 62.16
N GLU A 322 -95.44 -107.24 60.98
CA GLU A 322 -96.24 -108.37 60.48
C GLU A 322 -96.05 -109.62 61.34
N LEU A 323 -94.81 -109.95 61.74
CA LEU A 323 -94.54 -111.09 62.65
C LEU A 323 -95.10 -110.86 64.06
N GLU A 324 -94.97 -109.65 64.60
CA GLU A 324 -95.42 -109.30 65.95
C GLU A 324 -96.96 -109.36 66.08
N SER A 325 -97.68 -109.08 64.99
CA SER A 325 -99.12 -109.30 64.86
C SER A 325 -99.51 -110.79 65.01
N GLN A 326 -98.83 -111.68 64.27
CA GLN A 326 -99.19 -113.10 64.20
C GLN A 326 -98.95 -113.85 65.53
N VAL A 327 -97.88 -113.52 66.26
CA VAL A 327 -97.57 -114.14 67.56
C VAL A 327 -98.61 -113.78 68.63
N ASN A 328 -99.10 -112.54 68.65
CA ASN A 328 -100.13 -112.10 69.59
C ASN A 328 -101.49 -112.78 69.32
N SER A 329 -101.86 -112.96 68.05
CA SER A 329 -103.10 -113.65 67.65
C SER A 329 -103.16 -115.10 68.17
N LEU A 330 -102.12 -115.89 67.94
CA LEU A 330 -102.05 -117.29 68.36
C LEU A 330 -102.01 -117.44 69.89
N THR A 331 -101.35 -116.52 70.60
CA THR A 331 -101.30 -116.51 72.07
C THR A 331 -102.71 -116.31 72.66
N GLN A 332 -103.54 -115.47 72.04
CA GLN A 332 -104.88 -115.17 72.51
C GLN A 332 -105.89 -116.31 72.29
N GLN A 333 -105.71 -117.13 71.25
CA GLN A 333 -106.51 -118.35 71.07
C GLN A 333 -106.25 -119.40 72.15
N LEU A 334 -104.98 -119.60 72.54
CA LEU A 334 -104.59 -120.65 73.48
C LEU A 334 -105.18 -120.47 74.90
N ASP A 335 -105.43 -119.25 75.35
CA ASP A 335 -106.09 -118.99 76.63
C ASP A 335 -107.62 -119.08 76.55
N SER A 336 -108.21 -118.90 75.35
CA SER A 336 -109.66 -119.02 75.16
C SER A 336 -110.16 -120.47 75.32
N GLU A 337 -109.40 -121.46 74.82
CA GLU A 337 -109.75 -122.88 75.00
C GLU A 337 -109.55 -123.36 76.45
N LYS A 338 -108.55 -122.85 77.16
CA LYS A 338 -108.34 -123.19 78.60
C LYS A 338 -109.53 -122.78 79.46
N GLN A 339 -110.12 -121.60 79.23
CA GLN A 339 -111.28 -121.16 79.99
C GLN A 339 -112.55 -121.97 79.66
N LEU A 340 -112.65 -122.55 78.47
CA LEU A 340 -113.75 -123.45 78.10
C LEU A 340 -113.71 -124.75 78.92
N ILE A 341 -112.51 -125.30 79.17
CA ILE A 341 -112.30 -126.47 80.04
C ILE A 341 -112.79 -126.18 81.47
N THR A 342 -112.38 -125.05 82.05
CA THR A 342 -112.80 -124.66 83.42
C THR A 342 -114.32 -124.43 83.55
N SER A 343 -114.96 -123.95 82.49
CA SER A 343 -116.42 -123.73 82.45
C SER A 343 -117.20 -125.06 82.50
N LEU A 344 -116.79 -126.06 81.71
CA LEU A 344 -117.48 -127.35 81.63
C LEU A 344 -117.29 -128.21 82.90
N GLU A 345 -116.12 -128.20 83.52
CA GLU A 345 -115.90 -128.85 84.83
C GLU A 345 -116.77 -128.25 85.94
N THR A 346 -117.15 -126.98 85.82
CA THR A 346 -118.05 -126.31 86.76
C THR A 346 -119.50 -126.78 86.61
N GLN A 347 -119.95 -127.12 85.39
CA GLN A 347 -121.32 -127.64 85.15
C GLN A 347 -121.54 -129.03 85.75
N VAL A 348 -120.49 -129.86 85.89
CA VAL A 348 -120.56 -131.18 86.53
C VAL A 348 -121.00 -131.09 88.00
N LYS A 349 -120.66 -130.01 88.71
CA LYS A 349 -120.96 -129.87 90.15
C LYS A 349 -122.37 -129.36 90.47
N THR A 350 -123.04 -128.68 89.54
CA THR A 350 -124.33 -128.03 89.83
C THR A 350 -125.50 -129.00 89.74
N VAL A 351 -125.48 -129.95 88.80
CA VAL A 351 -126.57 -130.93 88.62
C VAL A 351 -126.60 -131.98 89.74
N GLU A 352 -125.44 -132.40 90.24
CA GLU A 352 -125.31 -133.41 91.31
C GLU A 352 -125.90 -132.96 92.66
N GLN A 353 -126.09 -131.65 92.87
CA GLN A 353 -126.69 -131.10 94.10
C GLN A 353 -128.16 -130.69 93.95
N GLU A 354 -128.72 -130.71 92.73
CA GLU A 354 -130.18 -130.55 92.52
C GLU A 354 -130.94 -131.86 92.75
N LYS A 355 -130.95 -132.28 94.03
CA LYS A 355 -132.15 -132.78 94.73
C LYS A 355 -132.72 -134.11 94.21
N VAL A 356 -132.50 -135.27 94.84
CA VAL A 356 -132.26 -135.56 96.28
C VAL A 356 -133.30 -134.96 97.26
N THR A 357 -134.10 -133.96 96.85
CA THR A 357 -135.37 -133.57 97.51
C THR A 357 -136.61 -133.86 96.68
N VAL A 358 -136.50 -134.16 95.38
CA VAL A 358 -137.63 -134.71 94.61
C VAL A 358 -138.02 -136.09 95.14
N THR A 359 -137.04 -136.84 95.68
CA THR A 359 -137.22 -138.07 96.47
C THR A 359 -137.91 -137.90 97.84
N LYS A 360 -138.36 -136.69 98.22
CA LYS A 360 -139.21 -136.49 99.41
C LYS A 360 -140.50 -135.72 99.15
N GLU A 361 -140.58 -134.93 98.08
CA GLU A 361 -141.84 -134.24 97.74
C GLU A 361 -142.93 -135.24 97.31
N LEU A 362 -142.62 -136.19 96.43
CA LEU A 362 -143.62 -137.14 95.91
C LEU A 362 -143.88 -138.35 96.81
N GLU A 363 -143.05 -138.60 97.84
CA GLU A 363 -143.40 -139.56 98.89
C GLU A 363 -144.59 -139.05 99.74
N SER A 364 -144.87 -137.74 99.72
CA SER A 364 -146.13 -137.18 100.27
C SER A 364 -147.37 -137.52 99.42
N GLN A 365 -147.20 -137.64 98.09
CA GLN A 365 -148.32 -138.01 97.19
C GLN A 365 -148.74 -139.48 97.36
N VAL A 366 -147.84 -140.36 97.80
CA VAL A 366 -148.17 -141.76 98.18
C VAL A 366 -149.28 -141.79 99.22
N ASN A 367 -149.24 -140.90 100.22
CA ASN A 367 -150.25 -140.86 101.28
C ASN A 367 -151.47 -140.02 100.90
N SER A 368 -151.32 -138.91 100.16
CA SER A 368 -152.47 -138.09 99.76
C SER A 368 -153.42 -138.79 98.80
N LEU A 369 -152.96 -139.75 97.98
CA LEU A 369 -153.84 -140.57 97.13
C LEU A 369 -154.25 -141.91 97.78
N THR A 370 -153.54 -142.37 98.81
CA THR A 370 -154.05 -143.46 99.68
C THR A 370 -155.20 -142.97 100.56
N GLN A 371 -155.23 -141.67 100.91
CA GLN A 371 -156.31 -141.01 101.66
C GLN A 371 -157.08 -139.95 100.85
N GLN A 372 -157.01 -140.04 99.50
CA GLN A 372 -158.17 -139.88 98.60
C GLN A 372 -158.68 -141.30 98.23
N LEU A 373 -158.91 -142.15 99.24
CA LEU A 373 -160.19 -142.22 99.95
C LEU A 373 -161.25 -142.87 99.03
N GLU A 374 -161.49 -144.18 99.14
CA GLU A 374 -162.25 -144.80 100.25
C GLU A 374 -163.64 -144.17 100.48
N SER A 375 -163.78 -142.83 100.42
CA SER A 375 -165.07 -142.14 100.34
C SER A 375 -165.79 -142.43 99.02
N GLU A 376 -165.07 -142.63 97.91
CA GLU A 376 -165.69 -143.12 96.67
C GLU A 376 -165.89 -144.65 96.64
N LYS A 377 -165.19 -145.44 97.48
CA LYS A 377 -165.48 -146.88 97.58
C LYS A 377 -166.92 -147.15 98.04
N GLN A 378 -167.56 -146.22 98.75
CA GLN A 378 -168.97 -146.37 99.16
C GLN A 378 -169.97 -145.61 98.28
N LEU A 379 -169.61 -144.50 97.63
CA LEU A 379 -170.58 -143.74 96.82
C LEU A 379 -170.96 -144.42 95.49
N ILE A 380 -170.02 -145.09 94.79
CA ILE A 380 -170.33 -145.87 93.57
C ILE A 380 -170.54 -147.38 93.83
N THR A 381 -170.29 -147.86 95.06
CA THR A 381 -170.96 -149.09 95.53
C THR A 381 -172.50 -148.91 95.58
N SER A 382 -173.01 -147.67 95.62
CA SER A 382 -174.44 -147.38 95.39
C SER A 382 -174.89 -147.59 93.92
N LEU A 383 -173.99 -147.45 92.94
CA LEU A 383 -174.27 -147.66 91.51
C LEU A 383 -174.10 -149.12 91.06
N LYS A 384 -173.36 -149.91 91.84
CA LYS A 384 -173.24 -151.39 91.76
C LYS A 384 -174.59 -152.12 91.83
N THR A 385 -175.68 -151.42 92.16
CA THR A 385 -177.03 -151.95 92.37
C THR A 385 -178.11 -151.22 91.54
N GLN A 386 -177.76 -150.37 90.56
CA GLN A 386 -178.76 -149.71 89.68
C GLN A 386 -178.58 -149.95 88.17
N VAL A 387 -177.39 -150.31 87.67
CA VAL A 387 -177.21 -150.74 86.25
C VAL A 387 -176.96 -152.24 86.11
N LYS A 388 -176.86 -152.97 87.24
CA LYS A 388 -177.37 -154.36 87.32
C LYS A 388 -178.92 -154.41 87.40
N THR A 389 -179.56 -153.35 86.90
CA THR A 389 -180.99 -153.20 86.63
C THR A 389 -181.25 -152.57 85.24
N VAL A 390 -180.18 -152.42 84.42
CA VAL A 390 -180.25 -152.35 82.94
C VAL A 390 -179.04 -153.12 82.36
N GLU A 391 -178.78 -154.39 82.68
CA GLU A 391 -179.71 -155.51 82.83
C GLU A 391 -180.67 -155.65 81.64
N GLN A 392 -180.52 -156.75 80.91
CA GLN A 392 -181.55 -157.38 80.09
C GLN A 392 -182.11 -156.66 78.85
N GLU A 393 -181.97 -155.34 78.69
CA GLU A 393 -182.24 -154.60 77.45
C GLU A 393 -180.97 -153.88 76.95
N LYS A 394 -179.83 -154.57 76.80
CA LYS A 394 -179.72 -155.64 75.79
C LYS A 394 -178.93 -156.88 76.25
N VAL A 395 -179.52 -157.69 77.14
CA VAL A 395 -179.36 -159.15 77.01
C VAL A 395 -180.35 -159.60 75.95
N THR A 396 -179.98 -159.45 74.69
CA THR A 396 -180.68 -159.95 73.51
C THR A 396 -179.79 -159.64 72.31
N VAL A 397 -178.92 -160.53 71.83
CA VAL A 397 -178.85 -162.00 71.89
C VAL A 397 -177.39 -162.34 71.52
N THR A 398 -176.65 -163.30 72.08
CA THR A 398 -176.69 -164.18 73.29
C THR A 398 -175.22 -164.60 73.56
N LYS A 399 -174.78 -165.18 74.67
CA LYS A 399 -175.24 -166.38 75.41
C LYS A 399 -175.30 -167.67 74.59
N GLU A 400 -174.23 -167.95 73.83
CA GLU A 400 -173.60 -169.27 73.85
C GLU A 400 -172.13 -169.01 74.23
N LEU A 401 -171.64 -169.41 75.41
CA LEU A 401 -171.45 -170.77 75.98
C LEU A 401 -170.23 -171.48 75.40
N GLU A 402 -169.64 -172.31 76.28
CA GLU A 402 -168.60 -173.30 76.01
C GLU A 402 -167.29 -172.81 75.33
N GLU A 403 -166.11 -173.37 75.59
CA GLU A 403 -165.68 -174.32 76.64
C GLU A 403 -164.47 -173.67 77.34
N GLN A 404 -164.40 -173.59 78.67
CA GLN A 404 -164.29 -174.70 79.63
C GLN A 404 -163.07 -175.60 79.38
N VAL A 405 -162.53 -176.14 80.48
CA VAL A 405 -162.11 -177.56 80.62
C VAL A 405 -161.65 -178.22 79.30
N ASN A 406 -160.37 -178.12 78.93
CA ASN A 406 -159.30 -178.76 79.68
C ASN A 406 -158.01 -177.91 79.64
N SER A 407 -157.30 -177.65 80.75
CA SER A 407 -156.94 -178.50 81.90
C SER A 407 -156.02 -179.68 81.52
N LEU A 408 -155.10 -180.07 82.42
CA LEU A 408 -154.35 -181.33 82.42
C LEU A 408 -153.59 -181.69 81.11
N THR A 409 -152.26 -181.85 81.14
CA THR A 409 -151.67 -183.02 81.81
C THR A 409 -150.15 -182.91 81.98
N LYS A 410 -149.69 -182.92 83.25
CA LYS A 410 -148.49 -183.58 83.86
C LYS A 410 -147.07 -183.48 83.25
N GLU A 411 -146.10 -183.80 84.13
CA GLU A 411 -144.64 -184.01 83.95
C GLU A 411 -143.74 -182.78 83.68
N LYS A 412 -142.56 -182.55 84.29
CA LYS A 412 -141.77 -183.13 85.41
C LYS A 412 -140.43 -183.83 85.14
N ASP A 413 -140.34 -184.94 84.39
CA ASP A 413 -139.37 -186.01 84.75
C ASP A 413 -138.21 -186.39 83.75
N LYS A 414 -137.56 -185.47 82.99
CA LYS A 414 -136.34 -185.86 82.22
C LYS A 414 -135.20 -184.85 81.91
N LEU A 415 -134.31 -184.69 82.90
CA LEU A 415 -132.87 -185.07 82.91
C LEU A 415 -131.89 -184.87 81.71
N GLU A 416 -130.72 -184.32 82.09
CA GLU A 416 -129.32 -184.79 81.87
C GLU A 416 -128.68 -184.93 80.46
N THR A 417 -127.55 -184.25 80.24
CA THR A 417 -126.23 -184.76 79.74
C THR A 417 -125.19 -183.59 79.72
N LYS A 418 -123.92 -183.72 80.14
CA LYS A 418 -122.71 -184.42 79.60
C LYS A 418 -122.11 -183.81 78.30
N LEU A 419 -120.80 -183.86 77.95
CA LEU A 419 -119.50 -184.06 78.65
C LEU A 419 -118.34 -184.18 77.58
N ARG A 420 -117.08 -183.75 77.85
CA ARG A 420 -115.79 -184.30 77.25
C ARG A 420 -115.51 -184.07 75.72
N LYS A 421 -114.34 -184.35 75.08
CA LYS A 421 -112.86 -184.46 75.38
C LYS A 421 -112.02 -184.64 74.06
N ILE A 422 -110.68 -184.80 74.17
CA ILE A 422 -109.69 -185.55 73.31
C ILE A 422 -108.74 -184.72 72.39
N GLU A 423 -107.61 -185.32 71.99
CA GLU A 423 -106.28 -184.73 71.64
C GLU A 423 -105.90 -184.71 70.13
N THR A 424 -104.84 -183.96 69.72
CA THR A 424 -103.55 -184.42 69.06
C THR A 424 -102.74 -183.34 68.26
N THR A 425 -101.44 -183.62 68.03
CA THR A 425 -100.57 -183.31 66.83
C THR A 425 -99.94 -181.93 66.51
N GLU A 426 -98.59 -181.93 66.46
CA GLU A 426 -97.69 -181.62 65.30
C GLU A 426 -97.49 -180.21 64.63
N THR A 427 -96.61 -180.23 63.62
CA THR A 427 -95.81 -179.20 62.94
C THR A 427 -96.53 -178.29 61.90
N LYS A 428 -95.81 -177.26 61.39
CA LYS A 428 -96.07 -176.39 60.20
C LYS A 428 -97.10 -175.24 60.31
N SER A 429 -96.78 -174.13 59.61
CA SER A 429 -97.70 -173.19 58.93
C SER A 429 -98.46 -172.09 59.76
N PRO A 430 -99.81 -171.88 59.65
CA PRO A 430 -100.54 -170.57 59.55
C PRO A 430 -100.58 -169.67 60.83
N PRO A 431 -101.12 -168.40 60.82
CA PRO A 431 -101.96 -167.65 59.85
C PRO A 431 -101.32 -166.29 59.38
N LYS A 432 -101.90 -165.24 58.73
CA LYS A 432 -103.26 -164.68 58.42
C LYS A 432 -104.02 -163.96 59.57
N SER A 433 -104.91 -162.95 59.39
CA SER A 433 -105.16 -161.86 58.39
C SER A 433 -106.42 -161.02 58.79
N GLU A 434 -106.75 -159.95 58.04
CA GLU A 434 -108.07 -159.22 58.00
C GLU A 434 -108.56 -158.50 59.31
N ALA A 435 -109.16 -157.28 59.35
CA ALA A 435 -110.27 -156.59 58.64
C ALA A 435 -111.65 -156.72 59.36
N LEU A 436 -112.71 -155.90 59.18
CA LEU A 436 -113.11 -154.95 58.09
C LEU A 436 -114.26 -153.96 58.54
N VAL A 437 -114.59 -152.94 57.70
CA VAL A 437 -115.82 -152.06 57.59
C VAL A 437 -115.79 -150.65 58.31
N SER A 438 -115.98 -149.41 57.75
CA SER A 438 -115.96 -148.67 56.41
C SER A 438 -116.19 -147.09 56.61
N THR A 439 -116.29 -146.00 55.76
CA THR A 439 -116.28 -145.58 54.29
C THR A 439 -116.29 -144.00 54.00
N LYS A 440 -115.66 -143.50 52.88
CA LYS A 440 -115.97 -142.36 51.87
C LYS A 440 -115.82 -140.73 52.07
N ALA A 441 -114.79 -139.90 51.53
CA ALA A 441 -114.65 -138.32 51.28
C ALA A 441 -113.28 -137.53 50.70
N SER A 442 -113.19 -136.23 50.13
CA SER A 442 -111.98 -135.22 49.78
C SER A 442 -112.25 -133.73 49.10
N GLU A 443 -111.51 -132.60 48.58
CA GLU A 443 -110.11 -131.86 48.36
C GLU A 443 -109.96 -130.34 47.63
N GLU A 444 -108.80 -129.52 47.67
CA GLU A 444 -108.05 -128.39 46.77
C GLU A 444 -108.19 -126.74 46.53
N ILE A 445 -107.11 -125.82 46.24
CA ILE A 445 -107.01 -124.33 45.62
C ILE A 445 -105.63 -123.39 45.55
N LYS A 446 -105.32 -122.30 44.65
CA LYS A 446 -104.10 -121.23 44.56
C LYS A 446 -104.08 -119.85 43.61
N VAL A 447 -103.19 -118.72 43.71
CA VAL A 447 -102.91 -117.45 42.75
C VAL A 447 -101.77 -116.24 43.02
N SER A 448 -101.20 -115.31 42.09
CA SER A 448 -100.33 -113.97 42.28
C SER A 448 -99.75 -112.97 41.06
N LEU A 449 -99.18 -111.66 41.19
CA LEU A 449 -98.40 -110.71 40.14
C LEU A 449 -97.87 -109.12 40.42
N THR A 450 -96.94 -108.38 39.62
CA THR A 450 -96.69 -106.81 39.23
C THR A 450 -95.28 -105.92 39.13
N PRO A 451 -95.05 -104.70 38.40
CA PRO A 451 -93.74 -103.82 38.12
C PRO A 451 -93.64 -102.17 37.80
N LYS A 452 -92.45 -101.38 37.63
CA LYS A 452 -92.24 -99.84 37.16
C LYS A 452 -90.79 -99.12 36.76
N SER A 453 -90.59 -97.75 36.40
CA SER A 453 -89.36 -96.87 35.86
C SER A 453 -89.09 -95.30 36.35
N GLU A 454 -88.31 -94.15 35.96
CA GLU A 454 -87.62 -93.30 34.81
C GLU A 454 -86.45 -92.13 35.14
N ALA A 455 -85.97 -91.08 34.28
CA ALA A 455 -84.82 -89.97 34.41
C ALA A 455 -84.80 -88.59 33.48
N LYS A 456 -83.92 -87.46 33.22
CA LYS A 456 -82.52 -86.74 33.43
C LYS A 456 -82.27 -85.16 32.94
N VAL A 457 -81.10 -84.35 33.03
CA VAL A 457 -80.84 -82.80 32.68
C VAL A 457 -79.40 -82.14 32.17
N GLU A 458 -79.12 -80.75 31.95
CA GLU A 458 -78.00 -79.89 31.19
C GLU A 458 -77.67 -78.32 31.64
N THR A 459 -76.79 -77.23 31.24
CA THR A 459 -75.55 -76.67 30.41
C THR A 459 -74.93 -75.12 30.65
N LYS A 460 -73.92 -74.41 29.92
CA LYS A 460 -73.09 -73.07 30.25
C LYS A 460 -72.28 -72.10 29.16
N VAL A 461 -71.73 -70.80 29.40
CA VAL A 461 -70.85 -69.75 28.54
C VAL A 461 -70.01 -68.53 29.31
N VAL A 462 -69.25 -67.35 28.99
CA VAL A 462 -68.64 -66.33 27.91
C VAL A 462 -67.55 -65.11 28.34
N GLU A 463 -66.85 -64.28 27.41
CA GLU A 463 -66.14 -62.84 27.28
C GLU A 463 -64.75 -62.22 27.94
N GLU A 464 -63.94 -61.05 27.73
CA GLU A 464 -63.73 -59.66 26.98
C GLU A 464 -62.24 -58.90 26.83
N ILE A 465 -61.93 -57.51 26.68
CA ILE A 465 -60.65 -56.76 26.08
C ILE A 465 -59.97 -55.28 26.55
N PRO A 466 -58.80 -54.65 26.01
CA PRO A 466 -57.94 -53.39 26.49
C PRO A 466 -57.14 -52.27 25.55
N VAL A 467 -56.32 -51.20 26.02
CA VAL A 467 -55.54 -49.98 25.33
C VAL A 467 -54.30 -49.20 26.13
N SER A 468 -53.43 -48.08 25.92
CA SER A 468 -52.77 -46.98 24.98
C SER A 468 -51.69 -45.91 25.68
N ILE A 469 -50.79 -44.86 25.30
CA ILE A 469 -49.91 -44.17 24.17
C ILE A 469 -48.51 -43.24 24.43
N PRO A 470 -48.26 -41.84 24.49
CA PRO A 470 -47.00 -40.96 24.06
C PRO A 470 -46.22 -39.88 25.04
N GLN A 471 -45.23 -38.85 24.90
CA GLN A 471 -44.20 -38.00 24.03
C GLN A 471 -43.11 -37.11 24.91
N LYS A 472 -42.09 -36.12 24.71
CA LYS A 472 -41.24 -35.17 23.77
C LYS A 472 -39.72 -34.78 24.27
N VAL A 473 -38.79 -33.71 24.14
CA VAL A 473 -38.54 -32.15 23.97
C VAL A 473 -37.04 -31.57 23.54
N GLU A 474 -36.53 -30.27 23.75
CA GLU A 474 -35.31 -29.45 23.14
C GLU A 474 -34.59 -28.26 24.05
N THR A 475 -33.53 -27.31 23.89
CA THR A 475 -32.17 -26.80 23.21
C THR A 475 -31.52 -25.45 23.91
N LYS A 476 -30.43 -24.55 23.73
CA LYS A 476 -29.13 -24.09 22.95
C LYS A 476 -28.13 -23.00 23.69
N VAL A 477 -26.97 -22.41 23.16
CA VAL A 477 -25.87 -21.48 23.84
C VAL A 477 -25.00 -20.35 23.01
N ILE A 478 -23.95 -19.55 23.53
CA ILE A 478 -23.15 -18.32 22.94
C ILE A 478 -21.59 -17.93 23.38
N GLU A 479 -20.97 -16.69 23.18
CA GLU A 479 -19.46 -16.21 22.99
C GLU A 479 -18.98 -14.74 23.57
N LYS A 480 -17.81 -13.93 23.54
CA LYS A 480 -16.30 -13.65 23.10
C LYS A 480 -15.68 -12.24 23.70
N GLU A 481 -14.49 -11.47 23.60
CA GLU A 481 -12.96 -11.34 23.22
C GLU A 481 -12.16 -9.93 23.65
N ASP A 482 -10.81 -9.56 23.39
CA ASP A 482 -9.88 -8.46 24.07
C ASP A 482 -8.64 -7.63 23.33
N GLU A 483 -7.74 -6.73 23.95
CA GLU A 483 -6.70 -5.65 23.43
C GLU A 483 -5.10 -5.65 23.85
N ILE A 484 -4.04 -4.70 23.93
CA ILE A 484 -3.58 -3.18 23.94
C ILE A 484 -1.95 -2.84 23.85
N VAL A 485 -1.34 -1.56 23.78
CA VAL A 485 0.19 -1.17 23.62
C VAL A 485 0.84 0.28 24.04
N ILE A 486 2.24 0.57 24.09
CA ILE A 486 3.11 1.85 24.41
C ILE A 486 4.63 1.90 23.81
N PRO A 487 5.80 2.68 24.08
CA PRO A 487 6.35 3.96 24.79
C PRO A 487 7.59 4.86 24.13
N VAL A 488 8.41 5.81 24.79
CA VAL A 488 9.52 6.79 24.24
C VAL A 488 10.74 7.35 25.21
N THR A 489 11.91 8.00 24.78
CA THR A 489 13.10 8.71 25.53
C THR A 489 14.20 9.51 24.62
N GLU A 490 15.39 10.24 24.85
CA GLU A 490 16.28 11.00 25.88
C GLU A 490 17.40 12.10 25.35
N LYS A 491 18.72 12.31 25.80
CA LYS A 491 19.66 13.55 25.73
C LYS A 491 21.26 13.41 25.74
N VAL A 492 22.07 14.52 25.80
CA VAL A 492 23.41 14.80 26.52
C VAL A 492 24.37 15.80 25.78
N GLU A 493 25.38 16.56 26.33
CA GLU A 493 25.44 17.56 27.45
C GLU A 493 26.72 18.53 27.43
N THR A 494 27.55 18.76 28.50
CA THR A 494 28.46 19.97 28.72
C THR A 494 29.82 19.71 29.50
N GLU A 495 30.89 20.55 29.78
CA GLU A 495 31.30 22.00 29.62
C GLU A 495 32.82 22.37 30.01
N LYS A 496 33.32 23.60 29.71
CA LYS A 496 34.32 24.53 30.41
C LYS A 496 35.90 24.38 30.56
N LYS A 497 36.60 25.52 30.29
CA LYS A 497 37.72 26.26 31.02
C LYS A 497 39.26 25.96 30.92
N VAL A 498 39.97 26.83 30.17
CA VAL A 498 41.18 27.69 30.45
C VAL A 498 42.21 27.38 31.57
N SER A 499 43.52 27.31 31.23
CA SER A 499 44.67 27.93 31.96
C SER A 499 45.97 28.02 31.08
N GLN A 500 47.14 28.37 31.64
CA GLN A 500 48.34 28.90 30.94
C GLN A 500 49.63 28.02 30.95
N LYS A 501 50.46 28.25 29.91
CA LYS A 501 51.95 28.42 29.89
C LYS A 501 52.96 27.25 29.81
N ASP A 502 53.99 27.56 29.01
CA ASP A 502 55.43 27.20 29.05
C ASP A 502 55.99 25.86 28.46
N ASP A 503 56.75 26.06 27.37
CA ASP A 503 58.04 25.46 26.96
C ASP A 503 58.17 24.15 26.12
N LYS A 504 58.98 24.29 25.04
CA LYS A 504 59.94 23.31 24.46
C LYS A 504 59.53 22.15 23.51
N LYS A 505 59.33 22.52 22.23
CA LYS A 505 59.96 21.94 21.00
C LYS A 505 59.90 20.41 20.74
N LYS A 506 59.08 20.00 19.76
CA LYS A 506 59.47 19.08 18.66
C LYS A 506 58.59 19.27 17.40
N GLU A 507 58.87 18.52 16.33
CA GLU A 507 58.46 18.80 14.94
C GLU A 507 56.96 18.56 14.57
N GLU A 508 56.66 18.94 13.32
CA GLU A 508 55.59 18.47 12.40
C GLU A 508 54.20 19.18 12.34
N GLU A 509 54.00 19.81 11.17
CA GLU A 509 52.78 20.06 10.38
C GLU A 509 51.57 20.92 10.84
N SER A 510 50.96 21.51 9.80
CA SER A 510 49.57 22.02 9.66
C SER A 510 49.19 23.46 10.09
N GLN A 511 49.13 24.31 9.05
CA GLN A 511 48.09 25.33 8.78
C GLN A 511 47.99 26.60 9.66
N GLU A 512 48.60 27.69 9.18
CA GLU A 512 48.15 29.06 9.51
C GLU A 512 46.78 29.36 8.87
N THR A 513 45.82 29.83 9.67
CA THR A 513 44.50 30.27 9.18
C THR A 513 44.49 31.77 8.90
N VAL A 514 44.96 32.16 7.71
CA VAL A 514 44.90 33.56 7.26
C VAL A 514 43.44 34.01 7.13
N LYS A 515 43.07 34.96 7.99
CA LYS A 515 41.70 35.43 8.18
C LYS A 515 41.33 36.46 7.11
N ASN A 516 40.94 35.99 5.92
CA ASN A 516 40.42 36.83 4.84
C ASN A 516 39.07 37.47 5.25
N GLU A 517 39.13 38.64 5.91
CA GLU A 517 37.94 39.42 6.24
C GLU A 517 37.44 40.18 5.01
N HIS A 518 36.34 39.68 4.45
CA HIS A 518 35.72 40.22 3.23
C HIS A 518 35.31 41.69 3.38
N VAL A 519 35.41 42.47 2.28
CA VAL A 519 35.28 43.94 2.27
C VAL A 519 33.96 44.45 2.91
N LEU A 520 32.87 43.68 2.82
CA LEU A 520 31.57 44.07 3.39
C LEU A 520 31.39 43.73 4.89
N THR A 521 32.35 43.06 5.53
CA THR A 521 32.26 42.62 6.94
C THR A 521 31.88 43.76 7.89
N GLY A 522 30.85 43.56 8.71
CA GLY A 522 30.38 44.52 9.72
C GLY A 522 29.66 45.77 9.18
N LYS A 523 29.66 46.02 7.86
CA LYS A 523 29.06 47.22 7.26
C LYS A 523 27.52 47.12 7.24
N LYS A 524 26.85 48.28 7.26
CA LYS A 524 25.39 48.38 7.18
C LYS A 524 24.93 48.80 5.79
N ILE A 525 24.09 47.99 5.15
CA ILE A 525 23.67 48.19 3.76
C ILE A 525 22.13 48.34 3.69
N VAL A 526 21.65 49.20 2.79
CA VAL A 526 20.22 49.36 2.48
C VAL A 526 20.00 49.12 0.98
N ILE A 527 19.08 48.23 0.61
CA ILE A 527 18.67 48.04 -0.78
C ILE A 527 17.44 48.91 -1.08
N ALA A 528 17.54 49.80 -2.07
CA ALA A 528 16.46 50.67 -2.53
C ALA A 528 16.06 50.33 -3.97
N GLY A 529 14.76 50.19 -4.21
CA GLY A 529 14.23 49.67 -5.46
C GLY A 529 14.22 48.14 -5.50
N SER A 530 13.93 47.61 -6.69
CA SER A 530 14.00 46.18 -7.04
C SER A 530 15.32 45.88 -7.74
N LEU A 531 15.93 44.75 -7.38
CA LEU A 531 17.13 44.21 -8.04
C LEU A 531 16.71 43.30 -9.20
N SER A 532 17.55 43.23 -10.24
CA SER A 532 17.31 42.52 -11.50
C SER A 532 18.27 41.33 -11.70
N GLN A 533 19.42 41.32 -11.01
CA GLN A 533 20.47 40.31 -11.10
C GLN A 533 20.45 39.32 -9.92
N ILE A 534 19.88 39.72 -8.78
CA ILE A 534 19.81 38.90 -7.56
C ILE A 534 18.53 39.19 -6.78
N ASN A 535 17.88 38.18 -6.20
CA ASN A 535 16.69 38.38 -5.39
C ASN A 535 17.05 39.04 -4.04
N ARG A 536 16.10 39.78 -3.46
CA ARG A 536 16.31 40.54 -2.21
C ARG A 536 16.69 39.64 -1.03
N ASP A 537 16.15 38.43 -0.99
CA ASP A 537 16.41 37.45 0.07
C ASP A 537 17.70 36.65 -0.16
N GLU A 538 18.09 36.42 -1.41
CA GLU A 538 19.41 35.89 -1.77
C GLU A 538 20.52 36.88 -1.38
N ALA A 539 20.35 38.15 -1.75
CA ALA A 539 21.25 39.23 -1.35
C ALA A 539 21.34 39.36 0.19
N ARG A 540 20.24 39.14 0.91
CA ARG A 540 20.24 39.05 2.38
C ARG A 540 21.06 37.86 2.89
N ILE A 541 20.90 36.67 2.31
CA ILE A 541 21.64 35.46 2.70
C ILE A 541 23.14 35.64 2.44
N LEU A 542 23.54 36.16 1.28
CA LEU A 542 24.94 36.44 0.97
C LEU A 542 25.54 37.47 1.92
N LEU A 543 24.88 38.61 2.13
CA LEU A 543 25.35 39.62 3.09
C LEU A 543 25.46 39.06 4.52
N GLN A 544 24.54 38.19 4.94
CA GLN A 544 24.60 37.55 6.25
C GLN A 544 25.76 36.54 6.37
N LYS A 545 26.06 35.75 5.33
CA LYS A 545 27.29 34.91 5.27
C LYS A 545 28.55 35.77 5.41
N LEU A 546 28.57 36.93 4.76
CA LEU A 546 29.66 37.91 4.77
C LEU A 546 29.68 38.81 6.02
N ARG A 547 28.88 38.50 7.06
CA ARG A 547 28.77 39.26 8.32
C ARG A 547 28.41 40.75 8.14
N ALA A 548 27.76 41.11 7.02
CA ALA A 548 27.21 42.43 6.78
C ALA A 548 25.77 42.52 7.31
N THR A 549 25.33 43.71 7.72
CA THR A 549 23.97 43.94 8.26
C THR A 549 23.08 44.62 7.23
N ILE A 550 22.10 43.91 6.68
CA ILE A 550 21.06 44.53 5.85
C ILE A 550 20.03 45.28 6.71
N THR A 551 19.62 46.47 6.26
CA THR A 551 18.62 47.31 6.93
C THR A 551 17.59 47.85 5.93
N THR A 552 16.35 48.06 6.39
CA THR A 552 15.22 48.51 5.55
C THR A 552 15.03 50.02 5.55
N SER A 553 15.53 50.70 6.59
CA SER A 553 15.49 52.15 6.78
C SER A 553 16.89 52.76 6.68
N LEU A 554 16.97 53.99 6.18
CA LEU A 554 18.21 54.75 6.07
C LEU A 554 18.53 55.48 7.38
N SER A 555 19.80 55.47 7.76
CA SER A 555 20.31 56.17 8.94
C SER A 555 21.70 56.73 8.65
N SER A 556 22.19 57.65 9.47
CA SER A 556 23.59 58.11 9.45
C SER A 556 24.62 57.01 9.79
N LYS A 557 24.17 55.79 10.14
CA LYS A 557 25.00 54.60 10.37
C LYS A 557 24.94 53.60 9.20
N THR A 558 24.23 53.94 8.12
CA THR A 558 24.22 53.18 6.86
C THR A 558 25.47 53.51 6.06
N HIS A 559 26.22 52.49 5.63
CA HIS A 559 27.51 52.64 4.95
C HIS A 559 27.39 52.65 3.42
N TYR A 560 26.44 51.88 2.88
CA TYR A 560 26.14 51.84 1.45
C TYR A 560 24.62 51.78 1.21
N ILE A 561 24.16 52.44 0.14
CA ILE A 561 22.85 52.19 -0.47
C ILE A 561 23.04 51.49 -1.82
N VAL A 562 22.43 50.33 -2.01
CA VAL A 562 22.36 49.65 -3.31
C VAL A 562 21.15 50.21 -4.07
N VAL A 563 21.40 50.70 -5.28
CA VAL A 563 20.42 51.39 -6.12
C VAL A 563 19.96 50.47 -7.23
N GLY A 564 18.81 49.82 -7.02
CA GLY A 564 18.10 49.03 -8.03
C GLY A 564 17.11 49.87 -8.86
N LYS A 565 16.29 49.19 -9.65
CA LYS A 565 15.20 49.79 -10.43
C LYS A 565 14.15 50.43 -9.50
N GLU A 566 13.74 51.65 -9.83
CA GLU A 566 12.74 52.44 -9.09
C GLU A 566 13.06 52.64 -7.58
N PRO A 567 14.20 53.27 -7.23
CA PRO A 567 14.67 53.37 -5.85
C PRO A 567 13.91 54.39 -4.96
N GLY A 568 13.02 55.18 -5.57
CA GLY A 568 12.09 56.08 -4.89
C GLY A 568 12.74 57.11 -3.96
N ASP A 569 12.01 57.54 -2.94
CA ASP A 569 12.49 58.56 -1.99
C ASP A 569 13.63 58.08 -1.07
N LYS A 570 13.97 56.79 -1.09
CA LYS A 570 15.16 56.29 -0.39
C LYS A 570 16.44 56.82 -1.04
N LEU A 571 16.49 56.91 -2.37
CA LEU A 571 17.63 57.52 -3.08
C LEU A 571 17.83 58.98 -2.66
N LYS A 572 16.74 59.78 -2.72
CA LYS A 572 16.74 61.20 -2.32
C LYS A 572 17.16 61.41 -0.86
N LYS A 573 16.76 60.50 0.04
CA LYS A 573 17.17 60.53 1.46
C LYS A 573 18.63 60.14 1.66
N ALA A 574 19.15 59.16 0.91
CA ALA A 574 20.56 58.77 1.00
C ALA A 574 21.50 59.87 0.48
N GLN A 575 21.15 60.51 -0.64
CA GLN A 575 21.88 61.66 -1.19
C GLN A 575 21.94 62.82 -0.19
N LYS A 576 20.81 63.15 0.48
CA LYS A 576 20.77 64.16 1.56
C LYS A 576 21.57 63.79 2.82
N LEU A 577 21.90 62.52 3.00
CA LEU A 577 22.71 62.02 4.13
C LEU A 577 24.18 61.76 3.74
N GLY A 578 24.58 62.02 2.49
CA GLY A 578 25.94 61.76 2.00
C GLY A 578 26.32 60.27 1.94
N ILE A 579 25.35 59.36 1.92
CA ILE A 579 25.60 57.91 1.94
C ILE A 579 26.08 57.46 0.55
N PRO A 580 27.24 56.77 0.43
CA PRO A 580 27.74 56.24 -0.83
C PRO A 580 26.72 55.31 -1.53
N GLN A 581 26.48 55.59 -2.81
CA GLN A 581 25.59 54.83 -3.68
C GLN A 581 26.41 53.76 -4.42
N LEU A 582 25.94 52.51 -4.40
CA LEU A 582 26.43 51.42 -5.23
C LEU A 582 25.37 51.09 -6.28
N THR A 583 25.77 50.91 -7.53
CA THR A 583 24.94 50.28 -8.56
C THR A 583 24.76 48.78 -8.26
N GLU A 584 23.80 48.17 -8.95
CA GLU A 584 23.57 46.73 -8.83
C GLU A 584 24.80 45.89 -9.26
N SER A 585 25.49 46.27 -10.33
CA SER A 585 26.68 45.55 -10.79
C SER A 585 27.86 45.67 -9.82
N GLU A 586 28.16 46.87 -9.30
CA GLU A 586 29.20 47.06 -8.27
C GLU A 586 28.86 46.27 -6.99
N PHE A 587 27.58 46.17 -6.64
CA PHE A 587 27.14 45.36 -5.51
C PHE A 587 27.36 43.86 -5.75
N VAL A 588 27.11 43.35 -6.96
CA VAL A 588 27.38 41.93 -7.33
C VAL A 588 28.88 41.64 -7.44
N GLU A 589 29.70 42.60 -7.84
CA GLU A 589 31.17 42.48 -7.79
C GLU A 589 31.70 42.46 -6.35
N LEU A 590 31.16 43.30 -5.47
CA LEU A 590 31.46 43.32 -4.02
C LEU A 590 30.86 42.14 -3.22
N LEU A 591 30.31 41.12 -3.89
CA LEU A 591 29.80 39.87 -3.30
C LEU A 591 30.61 38.63 -3.71
N LYS A 592 31.66 38.79 -4.52
CA LYS A 592 32.55 37.72 -5.03
C LYS A 592 33.85 37.67 -4.24
#